data_AF-A0A959IW01-F1
#
_entry.id   AF-A0A959IW01-F1
#
_cell.length_a   1.000
_cell.length_b   1.000
_cell.length_c   1.000
_cell.angle_alpha   90.00
_cell.angle_beta   90.00
_cell.angle_gamma   90.00
#
_symmetry.space_group_name_H-M   'P 1'
#
loop_
_entity.id
_entity.type
_entity.pdbx_description
1 polymer ?
#
loop_
_entity_poly.entity_id
_entity_poly.type
_entity_poly.pdbx_seq_one_letter_code
_entity_poly.pdbx_strand_id
1 'polypeptide(L)'
;GEDFSAFFEQYLWHPRIPRLVYSLAPVGDDLEVSYKWTDVVSGFDMPVRNGKKGEYVEVQPNIDEFQSIILKDVSPKDFQVATELYLVSTLKKRQ
;
A
#
# COMPACT_ATOMS: atom_id res chain seq x y z
N GLY A 1 -10.10 1.59 -24.62
CA GLY A 1 -8.80 2.09 -24.15
C GLY A 1 -9.00 2.51 -22.72
N GLU A 2 -8.19 2.00 -21.82
CA GLU A 2 -8.23 2.41 -20.40
C GLU A 2 -7.74 3.85 -20.28
N ASP A 3 -8.44 4.65 -19.49
CA ASP A 3 -8.10 6.05 -19.26
C ASP A 3 -7.04 6.13 -18.17
N PHE A 4 -5.80 6.45 -18.56
CA PHE A 4 -4.66 6.58 -17.66
C PHE A 4 -4.38 8.05 -17.27
N SER A 5 -5.32 8.97 -17.52
CA SER A 5 -5.07 10.40 -17.34
C SER A 5 -4.67 10.73 -15.91
N ALA A 6 -5.32 10.11 -14.92
CA ALA A 6 -5.01 10.30 -13.49
C ALA A 6 -3.61 9.79 -13.10
N PHE A 7 -3.14 8.69 -13.69
CA PHE A 7 -1.80 8.15 -13.46
C PHE A 7 -0.72 9.11 -13.99
N PHE A 8 -0.90 9.61 -15.22
CA PHE A 8 0.04 10.56 -15.81
C PHE A 8 0.00 11.93 -15.13
N GLU A 9 -1.17 12.40 -14.70
CA GLU A 9 -1.30 13.66 -13.95
C GLU A 9 -0.50 13.61 -12.65
N GLN A 10 -0.58 12.51 -11.91
CA GLN A 10 0.17 12.37 -10.66
C GLN A 10 1.70 12.36 -10.89
N TYR A 11 2.20 11.73 -11.95
CA TYR A 11 3.65 11.64 -12.20
C TYR A 11 4.24 12.83 -12.98
N LEU A 12 3.47 13.48 -13.86
CA LEU A 12 3.94 14.65 -14.61
C LEU A 12 3.70 15.97 -13.89
N TRP A 13 2.62 16.11 -13.12
CA TRP A 13 2.17 17.42 -12.61
C TRP A 13 2.18 17.54 -11.09
N HIS A 14 2.21 16.43 -10.36
CA HIS A 14 2.27 16.43 -8.90
C HIS A 14 3.62 15.94 -8.38
N PRO A 15 4.49 16.81 -7.84
CA PRO A 15 5.81 16.41 -7.34
C PRO A 15 5.77 15.58 -6.04
N ARG A 16 4.58 15.13 -5.61
CA ARG A 16 4.40 14.38 -4.36
C ARG A 16 4.38 12.89 -4.65
N ILE A 17 5.37 12.19 -4.10
CA ILE A 17 5.47 10.74 -4.20
C ILE A 17 4.28 10.12 -3.46
N PRO A 18 3.47 9.25 -4.11
CA PRO A 18 2.38 8.54 -3.45
C PRO A 18 2.86 7.85 -2.17
N ARG A 19 2.14 8.09 -1.06
CA ARG A 19 2.53 7.55 0.25
C ARG A 19 1.53 6.53 0.75
N LEU A 20 1.97 5.29 0.88
CA LEU A 20 1.20 4.22 1.50
C LEU A 20 1.34 4.28 3.02
N VAL A 21 0.27 4.60 3.72
CA VAL A 21 0.21 4.53 5.18
C VAL A 21 -0.31 3.16 5.57
N TYR A 22 0.39 2.47 6.47
CA TYR A 22 -0.04 1.16 6.93
C TYR A 22 0.20 0.92 8.42
N SER A 23 -0.61 0.08 9.04
CA SER A 23 -0.46 -0.41 10.41
C SER A 23 -0.44 -1.93 10.43
N LEU A 24 0.32 -2.49 11.37
CA LEU A 24 0.51 -3.92 11.54
C LEU A 24 -0.02 -4.32 12.91
N ALA A 25 -0.98 -5.24 12.94
CA ALA A 25 -1.58 -5.78 14.15
C ALA A 25 -1.44 -7.31 14.14
N PRO A 26 -0.59 -7.90 15.02
CA PRO A 26 -0.48 -9.35 15.13
C PRO A 26 -1.80 -9.97 15.62
N VAL A 27 -2.26 -11.04 14.98
CA VAL A 27 -3.48 -11.79 15.35
C VAL A 27 -3.14 -13.28 15.41
N GLY A 28 -2.66 -13.75 16.55
CA GLY A 28 -2.14 -15.13 16.67
C GLY A 28 -0.86 -15.31 15.85
N ASP A 29 -0.85 -16.31 14.97
CA ASP A 29 0.22 -16.54 14.00
C ASP A 29 0.07 -15.72 12.70
N ASP A 30 -1.06 -15.02 12.56
CA ASP A 30 -1.39 -14.19 11.41
C ASP A 30 -1.09 -12.70 11.67
N LEU A 31 -1.12 -11.91 10.60
CA LEU A 31 -0.93 -10.47 10.64
C LEU A 31 -2.06 -9.73 9.95
N GLU A 32 -2.78 -8.91 10.71
CA GLU A 32 -3.68 -7.92 10.14
C GLU A 32 -2.89 -6.69 9.70
N VAL A 33 -3.04 -6.34 8.43
CA VAL A 33 -2.40 -5.17 7.81
C VAL A 33 -3.49 -4.22 7.37
N SER A 34 -3.58 -3.07 8.00
CA SER A 34 -4.44 -1.98 7.54
C SER A 34 -3.63 -1.01 6.70
N TYR A 35 -4.16 -0.55 5.56
CA TYR A 35 -3.45 0.29 4.62
C TYR A 35 -4.37 1.30 3.92
N LYS A 36 -3.80 2.41 3.47
CA LYS A 36 -4.49 3.51 2.78
C LYS A 36 -3.49 4.35 1.99
N TRP A 37 -3.91 4.91 0.85
CA TRP A 37 -3.14 5.92 0.13
C TRP A 37 -3.28 7.31 0.74
N THR A 38 -2.17 8.03 0.80
CA THR A 38 -2.08 9.44 1.19
C THR A 38 -1.15 10.20 0.25
N ASP A 39 -1.28 11.52 0.21
CA ASP A 39 -0.49 12.38 -0.68
C ASP A 39 -0.66 12.04 -2.18
N VAL A 40 -1.87 11.61 -2.57
CA VAL A 40 -2.25 11.24 -3.95
C VAL A 40 -3.41 12.09 -4.45
N VAL A 41 -3.60 12.16 -5.76
CA VAL A 41 -4.75 12.86 -6.36
C VAL A 41 -6.05 12.08 -6.16
N SER A 42 -7.19 12.76 -6.20
CA SER A 42 -8.49 12.11 -6.20
C SER A 42 -8.61 11.15 -7.37
N GLY A 43 -9.07 9.92 -7.13
CA GLY A 43 -9.15 8.87 -8.15
C GLY A 43 -7.85 8.10 -8.39
N PHE A 44 -6.83 8.27 -7.55
CA PHE A 44 -5.63 7.44 -7.60
C PHE A 44 -5.94 5.99 -7.17
N ASP A 45 -5.81 5.07 -8.11
CA ASP A 45 -6.17 3.66 -7.95
C ASP A 45 -5.01 2.73 -8.33
N MET A 46 -3.85 2.91 -7.69
CA MET A 46 -2.67 2.11 -7.98
C MET A 46 -2.60 0.88 -7.05
N PRO A 47 -2.56 -0.35 -7.59
CA PRO A 47 -2.35 -1.55 -6.81
C PRO A 47 -0.91 -1.62 -6.31
N VAL A 48 -0.71 -2.20 -5.13
CA VAL A 48 0.61 -2.43 -4.53
C VAL A 48 0.71 -3.83 -3.98
N ARG A 49 1.94 -4.33 -3.93
CA ARG A 49 2.23 -5.64 -3.37
C ARG A 49 2.77 -5.52 -1.96
N ASN A 50 2.20 -6.26 -1.03
CA ASN A 50 2.65 -6.31 0.36
C ASN A 50 2.58 -7.74 0.90
N GLY A 51 3.38 -8.03 1.93
CA GLY A 51 3.44 -9.35 2.53
C GLY A 51 4.85 -9.77 2.85
N LYS A 52 5.10 -11.07 2.87
CA LYS A 52 6.43 -11.62 3.14
C LYS A 52 7.23 -11.66 1.85
N LYS A 53 8.55 -11.46 1.94
CA LYS A 53 9.44 -11.53 0.78
C LYS A 53 9.30 -12.90 0.09
N GLY A 54 8.88 -12.89 -1.18
CA GLY A 54 8.61 -14.09 -1.98
C GLY A 54 7.16 -14.57 -1.96
N GLU A 55 6.33 -14.04 -1.06
CA GLU A 55 4.91 -14.37 -0.88
C GLU A 55 4.08 -13.08 -0.79
N TYR A 56 4.33 -12.16 -1.73
CA TYR A 56 3.59 -10.90 -1.78
C TYR A 56 2.15 -11.13 -2.28
N VAL A 57 1.22 -10.44 -1.64
CA VAL A 57 -0.17 -10.33 -2.05
C VAL A 57 -0.36 -8.96 -2.71
N GLU A 58 -1.08 -8.95 -3.83
CA GLU A 58 -1.49 -7.70 -4.47
C GLU A 58 -2.73 -7.15 -3.77
N VAL A 59 -2.65 -5.90 -3.34
CA VAL A 59 -3.75 -5.17 -2.71
C VAL A 59 -4.04 -3.90 -3.49
N GLN A 60 -5.27 -3.41 -3.36
CA GLN A 60 -5.73 -2.19 -4.00
C GLN A 60 -6.19 -1.21 -2.93
N PRO A 61 -5.26 -0.38 -2.39
CA PRO A 61 -5.59 0.63 -1.40
C PRO A 61 -6.45 1.72 -2.01
N ASN A 62 -7.41 2.22 -1.24
CA ASN A 62 -8.17 3.42 -1.60
C ASN A 62 -7.62 4.68 -0.89
N ILE A 63 -8.19 5.84 -1.23
CA ILE A 63 -7.82 7.17 -0.71
C ILE A 63 -8.75 7.67 0.40
N ASP A 64 -9.89 7.02 0.60
CA ASP A 64 -10.98 7.51 1.45
C ASP A 64 -10.94 6.87 2.84
N GLU A 65 -10.71 5.57 2.93
CA GLU A 65 -10.76 4.78 4.16
C GLU A 65 -9.57 3.82 4.30
N PHE A 66 -9.37 3.29 5.50
CA PHE A 66 -8.39 2.23 5.70
C PHE A 66 -9.03 0.90 5.34
N GLN A 67 -8.35 0.12 4.52
CA GLN A 67 -8.71 -1.25 4.23
C GLN A 67 -7.78 -2.18 5.01
N SER A 68 -8.26 -3.34 5.43
CA SER A 68 -7.43 -4.35 6.09
C SER A 68 -7.45 -5.70 5.36
N ILE A 69 -6.32 -6.39 5.43
CA ILE A 69 -6.18 -7.79 5.01
C ILE A 69 -5.54 -8.59 6.14
N ILE A 70 -5.81 -9.90 6.15
CA ILE A 70 -5.12 -10.84 7.03
C ILE A 70 -4.13 -11.62 6.19
N LEU A 71 -2.85 -11.51 6.54
CA LEU A 71 -1.78 -12.31 5.99
C LEU A 71 -1.52 -13.50 6.90
N LYS A 72 -1.69 -14.70 6.36
CA LYS A 72 -1.50 -15.94 7.11
C LYS A 72 -0.02 -16.28 7.29
N ASP A 73 0.36 -16.73 8.47
CA ASP A 73 1.74 -17.15 8.79
C ASP A 73 2.79 -16.05 8.50
N VAL A 74 2.40 -14.78 8.60
CA VAL A 74 3.29 -13.63 8.42
C VAL A 74 3.49 -12.93 9.74
N SER A 75 4.74 -12.71 10.15
CA SER A 75 5.03 -11.89 11.33
C SER A 75 5.21 -10.40 10.95
N PRO A 76 4.98 -9.46 11.87
CA PRO A 76 5.25 -8.04 11.63
C PRO A 76 6.70 -7.71 11.27
N LYS A 77 7.64 -8.61 11.58
CA LYS A 77 9.07 -8.46 11.27
C LYS A 77 9.39 -8.88 9.83
N ASP A 78 8.62 -9.83 9.30
CA ASP A 78 8.78 -10.36 7.95
C ASP A 78 7.98 -9.56 6.91
N PHE A 79 7.00 -8.78 7.37
CA PHE A 79 6.18 -7.92 6.52
C PHE A 79 7.01 -6.86 5.80
N GLN A 80 6.85 -6.79 4.49
CA GLN A 80 7.43 -5.80 3.60
C GLN A 80 6.39 -5.34 2.58
N VAL A 81 6.45 -4.06 2.22
CA VAL A 81 5.79 -3.53 1.03
C VAL A 81 6.82 -3.59 -0.09
N ALA A 82 6.44 -4.06 -1.27
CA ALA A 82 7.34 -4.22 -2.42
C ALA A 82 7.70 -2.86 -3.06
N THR A 83 8.21 -1.92 -2.29
CA THR A 83 8.58 -0.56 -2.74
C THR A 83 9.68 -0.55 -3.79
N GLU A 84 10.42 -1.64 -3.95
CA GLU A 84 11.36 -1.83 -5.06
C GLU A 84 10.67 -1.89 -6.43
N LEU A 85 9.38 -2.21 -6.47
CA LEU A 85 8.58 -2.30 -7.70
C LEU A 85 7.79 -1.01 -8.01
N TYR A 86 7.70 -0.08 -7.07
CA TYR A 86 6.83 1.10 -7.18
C TYR A 86 7.54 2.36 -6.67
N LEU A 87 7.40 3.50 -7.37
CA LEU A 87 7.91 4.78 -6.88
C LEU A 87 6.97 5.34 -5.79
N VAL A 88 6.96 4.70 -4.62
CA VAL A 88 6.06 5.01 -3.50
C VAL A 88 6.85 5.20 -2.22
N SER A 89 6.38 6.10 -1.37
CA SER A 89 6.83 6.23 0.00
C SER A 89 5.97 5.37 0.91
N THR A 90 6.54 4.83 1.99
CA THR A 90 5.77 4.05 2.97
C THR A 90 5.88 4.67 4.35
N LEU A 91 4.75 4.81 5.04
CA LEU A 91 4.68 5.30 6.42
C LEU A 91 4.02 4.25 7.31
N LYS A 92 4.83 3.62 8.17
CA LYS A 92 4.31 2.73 9.21
C LYS A 92 3.72 3.56 10.35
N LYS A 93 2.41 3.44 10.57
CA LYS A 93 1.74 4.00 11.74
C LYS A 93 2.16 3.19 12.97
N ARG A 94 2.76 3.85 13.97
CA ARG A 94 2.99 3.23 15.29
C ARG A 94 1.63 3.14 15.98
N GLN A 95 1.26 1.93 16.43
CA GLN A 95 0.22 1.76 17.44
C GLN A 95 0.72 2.28 18.78
#